data_AF-A0A970CXL2-F1
#
_entry.id   AF-A0A970CXL2-F1
#
_cell.length_a   1.000
_cell.length_b   1.000
_cell.length_c   1.000
_cell.angle_alpha   90.00
_cell.angle_beta   90.00
_cell.angle_gamma   90.00
#
_symmetry.space_group_name_H-M   'P 1'
#
loop_
_entity.id
_entity.type
_entity.pdbx_description
1 polymer ?
#
loop_
_entity_poly.entity_id
_entity_poly.type
_entity_poly.pdbx_seq_one_letter_code
_entity_poly.pdbx_strand_id
1 'polypeptide(L)'
;SDGLEEVLTLNNIENRNVEDMQSIENTYKNLNESNDEKTNHDLRIINSHQWSILTMLKEEDAQGLKEGKAIKIRQRGDNREYNAVVRKINHKEGENAIIIIDATEFMEDFHNKRKIELDIIKNSYDGIMIPNTSIIEKDGQLGVYRIDINGFYIFTPIKIKGSNRDYSIVYYGNFEEKREDETIIVNTINFYDEIAINADKITEGMRIGK
;
A
#
# COMPACT_ATOMS: atom_id res chain seq x y z
N SER A 1 -11.75 -11.70 30.98
CA SER A 1 -11.48 -12.02 29.56
C SER A 1 -12.74 -11.77 28.74
N ASP A 2 -12.63 -11.30 27.48
CA ASP A 2 -13.76 -11.00 26.59
C ASP A 2 -14.23 -12.23 25.77
N GLY A 3 -13.84 -13.45 26.15
CA GLY A 3 -14.35 -14.69 25.58
C GLY A 3 -13.89 -14.99 24.14
N LEU A 4 -13.17 -14.08 23.48
CA LEU A 4 -12.64 -14.29 22.13
C LEU A 4 -11.32 -15.08 22.12
N GLU A 5 -10.71 -15.31 23.27
CA GLU A 5 -9.40 -15.96 23.40
C GLU A 5 -9.41 -17.42 22.93
N GLU A 6 -10.54 -18.11 22.98
CA GLU A 6 -10.69 -19.47 22.44
C GLU A 6 -10.95 -19.47 20.92
N VAL A 7 -11.52 -18.37 20.38
CA VAL A 7 -11.93 -18.27 18.97
C VAL A 7 -10.79 -17.75 18.09
N LEU A 8 -10.04 -16.75 18.57
CA LEU A 8 -8.95 -16.06 17.88
C LEU A 8 -7.57 -16.55 18.33
N THR A 9 -7.36 -17.87 18.29
CA THR A 9 -6.03 -18.46 18.47
C THR A 9 -5.28 -18.53 17.13
N LEU A 10 -3.94 -18.57 17.17
CA LEU A 10 -3.10 -18.65 15.97
C LEU A 10 -3.49 -19.82 15.05
N ASN A 11 -3.85 -20.97 15.63
CA ASN A 11 -4.27 -22.15 14.86
C ASN A 11 -5.70 -22.00 14.32
N ASN A 12 -6.61 -21.40 15.10
CA ASN A 12 -8.03 -21.30 14.72
C ASN A 12 -8.30 -20.25 13.65
N ILE A 13 -7.40 -19.28 13.43
CA ILE A 13 -7.59 -18.23 12.41
C ILE A 13 -7.26 -18.69 10.99
N GLU A 14 -6.47 -19.74 10.81
CA GLU A 14 -5.90 -20.09 9.51
C GLU A 14 -6.92 -20.55 8.46
N ASN A 15 -8.01 -21.19 8.87
CA ASN A 15 -9.01 -21.75 7.94
C ASN A 15 -10.32 -20.96 7.95
N ARG A 16 -10.29 -19.72 8.46
CA ARG A 16 -11.48 -18.87 8.58
C ARG A 16 -11.93 -18.35 7.23
N ASN A 17 -13.24 -18.31 7.06
CA ASN A 17 -13.92 -17.76 5.89
C ASN A 17 -14.67 -16.46 6.23
N VAL A 18 -15.44 -15.94 5.27
CA VAL A 18 -16.21 -14.70 5.43
C VAL A 18 -17.30 -14.82 6.52
N GLU A 19 -17.99 -15.96 6.60
CA GLU A 19 -19.05 -16.22 7.59
C GLU A 19 -18.50 -16.30 9.02
N ASP A 20 -17.32 -16.90 9.18
CA ASP A 20 -16.60 -16.91 10.44
C ASP A 20 -16.28 -15.49 10.92
N MET A 21 -15.82 -14.63 10.01
CA MET A 21 -15.49 -13.24 10.33
C MET A 21 -16.71 -12.46 10.80
N GLN A 22 -17.87 -12.66 10.15
CA GLN A 22 -19.14 -12.06 10.58
C GLN A 22 -19.58 -12.57 11.96
N SER A 23 -19.41 -13.86 12.22
CA SER A 23 -19.73 -14.46 13.52
C SER A 23 -18.86 -13.88 14.63
N ILE A 24 -17.55 -13.73 14.40
CA ILE A 24 -16.62 -13.08 15.34
C ILE A 24 -17.04 -11.64 15.61
N GLU A 25 -17.41 -10.89 14.57
CA GLU A 25 -17.84 -9.50 14.72
C GLU A 25 -19.14 -9.37 15.54
N ASN A 26 -20.10 -10.27 15.32
CA ASN A 26 -21.35 -10.29 16.07
C ASN A 26 -21.15 -10.66 17.54
N THR A 27 -20.30 -11.65 17.83
CA THR A 27 -19.93 -12.00 19.21
C THR A 27 -19.29 -10.81 19.92
N TYR A 28 -18.37 -10.11 19.25
CA TYR A 28 -17.74 -8.91 19.81
C TYR A 28 -18.73 -7.78 20.10
N LYS A 29 -19.70 -7.54 19.21
CA LYS A 29 -20.76 -6.53 19.45
C LYS A 29 -21.61 -6.87 20.67
N ASN A 30 -22.09 -8.10 20.76
CA ASN A 30 -22.95 -8.55 21.86
C ASN A 30 -22.26 -8.44 23.23
N LEU A 31 -20.95 -8.71 23.28
CA LEU A 31 -20.15 -8.59 24.49
C LEU A 31 -19.94 -7.14 24.95
N ASN A 32 -19.82 -6.20 24.01
CA ASN A 32 -19.70 -4.78 24.36
C ASN A 32 -21.04 -4.15 24.78
N GLU A 33 -22.17 -4.71 24.34
CA GLU A 33 -23.52 -4.23 24.71
C GLU A 33 -24.02 -4.81 26.05
N SER A 34 -23.49 -5.94 26.48
CA SER A 34 -23.81 -6.54 27.78
C SER A 34 -22.98 -5.87 28.88
N ASN A 35 -23.58 -4.89 29.56
CA ASN A 35 -23.06 -4.15 30.73
C ASN A 35 -22.77 -5.01 31.99
N ASP A 36 -22.38 -6.28 31.84
CA ASP A 36 -22.00 -7.10 32.97
C ASP A 36 -20.58 -6.70 33.41
N GLU A 37 -20.49 -5.82 34.41
CA GLU A 37 -19.29 -5.59 35.22
C GLU A 37 -18.93 -6.87 36.00
N LYS A 38 -18.55 -7.94 35.31
CA LYS A 38 -17.86 -9.06 35.95
C LYS A 38 -16.44 -8.60 36.24
N THR A 39 -16.22 -8.19 37.49
CA THR A 39 -14.92 -8.00 38.11
C THR A 39 -14.20 -9.35 38.25
N ASN A 40 -13.89 -9.98 37.13
CA ASN A 40 -12.96 -11.09 37.10
C ASN A 40 -11.55 -10.52 37.29
N HIS A 41 -10.88 -10.96 38.36
CA HIS A 41 -9.46 -10.69 38.60
C HIS A 41 -8.61 -11.57 37.67
N ASP A 42 -8.75 -11.37 36.36
CA ASP A 42 -7.98 -12.08 35.36
C ASP A 42 -6.68 -11.31 35.11
N LEU A 43 -5.55 -11.91 35.49
CA LEU A 43 -4.22 -11.39 35.15
C LEU A 43 -3.85 -11.87 33.74
N ARG A 44 -3.66 -10.94 32.80
CA ARG A 44 -3.18 -11.23 31.44
C ARG A 44 -1.68 -10.92 31.34
N ILE A 45 -0.88 -11.95 31.08
CA ILE A 45 0.56 -11.82 30.84
C ILE A 45 0.81 -11.91 29.33
N ILE A 46 1.42 -10.87 28.75
CA ILE A 46 1.81 -10.85 27.34
C ILE A 46 3.32 -11.08 27.28
N ASN A 47 3.73 -12.22 26.72
CA ASN A 47 5.13 -12.64 26.65
C ASN A 47 5.73 -12.59 25.23
N SER A 48 4.93 -12.16 24.25
CA SER A 48 5.31 -12.08 22.84
C SER A 48 4.88 -10.75 22.24
N HIS A 49 5.70 -10.23 21.32
CA HIS A 49 5.38 -9.07 20.50
C HIS A 49 4.99 -9.47 19.07
N GLN A 50 4.62 -10.74 18.87
CA GLN A 50 4.06 -11.23 17.60
C GLN A 50 2.55 -11.03 17.60
N TRP A 51 2.07 -10.31 16.60
CA TRP A 51 0.67 -9.98 16.40
C TRP A 51 0.19 -10.61 15.11
N SER A 52 -1.01 -11.19 15.13
CA SER A 52 -1.71 -11.62 13.93
C SER A 52 -3.01 -10.84 13.81
N ILE A 53 -3.20 -10.24 12.63
CA ILE A 53 -4.38 -9.47 12.26
C ILE A 53 -5.14 -10.27 11.22
N LEU A 54 -6.40 -10.59 11.52
CA LEU A 54 -7.35 -11.17 10.58
C LEU A 54 -8.18 -10.04 9.97
N THR A 55 -8.16 -9.89 8.65
CA THR A 55 -8.91 -8.84 7.95
C THR A 55 -9.59 -9.36 6.69
N MET A 56 -10.63 -8.66 6.26
CA MET A 56 -11.37 -8.94 5.03
C MET A 56 -11.13 -7.81 4.04
N LEU A 57 -10.67 -8.15 2.83
CA LEU A 57 -10.53 -7.23 1.72
C LEU A 57 -11.47 -7.62 0.58
N LYS A 58 -11.92 -6.64 -0.19
CA LYS A 58 -12.54 -6.94 -1.49
C LYS A 58 -11.51 -7.62 -2.40
N GLU A 59 -11.99 -8.42 -3.34
CA GLU A 59 -11.13 -9.12 -4.31
C GLU A 59 -10.17 -8.15 -5.04
N GLU A 60 -10.68 -7.00 -5.48
CA GLU A 60 -9.91 -5.94 -6.14
C GLU A 60 -8.78 -5.39 -5.25
N ASP A 61 -9.03 -5.21 -3.95
CA ASP A 61 -8.06 -4.69 -2.99
C ASP A 61 -7.00 -5.73 -2.62
N ALA A 62 -7.37 -7.02 -2.64
CA ALA A 62 -6.47 -8.14 -2.39
C ALA A 62 -5.48 -8.39 -3.54
N GLN A 63 -5.75 -7.87 -4.75
CA GLN A 63 -4.84 -8.02 -5.89
C GLN A 63 -3.43 -7.49 -5.56
N GLY A 64 -2.43 -8.30 -5.96
CA GLY A 64 -1.01 -8.02 -5.75
C GLY A 64 -0.47 -8.38 -4.37
N LEU A 65 -1.31 -8.89 -3.46
CA LEU A 65 -0.87 -9.60 -2.25
C LEU A 65 -0.60 -11.06 -2.57
N LYS A 66 0.38 -11.65 -1.88
CA LYS A 66 0.73 -13.06 -1.95
C LYS A 66 1.20 -13.50 -0.56
N GLU A 67 1.01 -14.76 -0.22
CA GLU A 67 1.56 -15.34 1.00
C GLU A 67 3.09 -15.16 1.02
N GLY A 68 3.63 -14.82 2.19
CA GLY A 68 5.04 -14.45 2.40
C GLY A 68 5.42 -13.04 1.91
N LYS A 69 4.53 -12.28 1.27
CA LYS A 69 4.85 -10.92 0.82
C LYS A 69 5.08 -9.99 2.02
N ALA A 70 6.24 -9.34 2.06
CA ALA A 70 6.51 -8.23 2.96
C ALA A 70 5.66 -7.02 2.58
N ILE A 71 5.00 -6.45 3.57
CA ILE A 71 4.12 -5.28 3.44
C ILE A 71 4.39 -4.33 4.61
N LYS A 72 3.79 -3.14 4.54
CA LYS A 72 3.67 -2.29 5.71
C LYS A 72 2.21 -2.09 6.06
N ILE A 73 1.96 -1.85 7.35
CA ILE A 73 0.64 -1.50 7.86
C ILE A 73 0.74 -0.26 8.73
N ARG A 74 -0.32 0.54 8.79
CA ARG A 74 -0.48 1.63 9.75
C ARG A 74 -1.91 1.68 10.25
N GLN A 75 -2.10 2.16 11.48
CA GLN A 75 -3.44 2.52 11.95
C GLN A 75 -3.95 3.71 11.13
N ARG A 76 -5.21 3.67 10.72
CA ARG A 76 -5.79 4.74 9.92
C ARG A 76 -5.74 6.05 10.71
N GLY A 77 -5.20 7.10 10.07
CA GLY A 77 -5.01 8.41 10.69
C GLY A 77 -3.70 8.57 11.47
N ASP A 78 -2.90 7.51 11.59
CA ASP A 78 -1.52 7.57 12.10
C ASP A 78 -0.51 7.64 10.94
N ASN A 79 0.64 8.23 11.19
CA ASN A 79 1.76 8.29 10.25
C ASN A 79 2.76 7.14 10.48
N ARG A 80 2.72 6.46 11.63
CA ARG A 80 3.66 5.39 11.94
C ARG A 80 3.31 4.12 11.16
N GLU A 81 4.28 3.66 10.38
CA GLU A 81 4.22 2.39 9.64
C GLU A 81 4.95 1.29 10.40
N TYR A 82 4.44 0.07 10.29
CA TYR A 82 5.02 -1.13 10.90
C TYR A 82 5.26 -2.17 9.81
N ASN A 83 6.39 -2.85 9.87
CA ASN A 83 6.67 -3.96 8.95
C ASN A 83 5.79 -5.16 9.31
N ALA A 84 5.28 -5.79 8.26
CA ALA A 84 4.41 -6.95 8.40
C ALA A 84 4.60 -7.91 7.22
N VAL A 85 4.09 -9.12 7.37
CA VAL A 85 4.12 -10.16 6.34
C VAL A 85 2.73 -10.73 6.17
N VAL A 86 2.31 -10.93 4.92
CA VAL A 86 1.09 -11.68 4.62
C VAL A 86 1.33 -13.14 4.95
N ARG A 87 0.75 -13.66 6.03
CA ARG A 87 0.87 -15.06 6.41
C ARG A 87 0.06 -15.95 5.48
N LYS A 88 -1.22 -15.63 5.28
CA LYS A 88 -2.18 -16.48 4.57
C LYS A 88 -3.23 -15.65 3.84
N ILE A 89 -3.69 -16.15 2.70
CA ILE A 89 -4.81 -15.58 1.95
C ILE A 89 -5.83 -16.69 1.68
N ASN A 90 -6.99 -16.60 2.31
CA ASN A 90 -8.14 -17.44 1.99
C ASN A 90 -9.05 -16.67 1.03
N HIS A 91 -9.06 -17.09 -0.23
CA HIS A 91 -9.85 -16.44 -1.27
C HIS A 91 -10.62 -17.47 -2.09
N LYS A 92 -11.88 -17.13 -2.38
CA LYS A 92 -12.73 -17.80 -3.37
C LYS A 92 -13.13 -16.77 -4.40
N GLU A 93 -13.10 -17.16 -5.67
CA GLU A 93 -13.43 -16.28 -6.80
C GLU A 93 -14.85 -15.71 -6.65
N GLY A 94 -15.00 -14.39 -6.82
CA GLY A 94 -16.28 -13.69 -6.64
C GLY A 94 -16.65 -13.39 -5.18
N GLU A 95 -15.77 -13.70 -4.23
CA GLU A 95 -15.94 -13.39 -2.80
C GLU A 95 -14.80 -12.50 -2.27
N ASN A 96 -15.06 -11.82 -1.15
CA ASN A 96 -14.03 -11.10 -0.42
C ASN A 96 -12.92 -12.06 0.04
N ALA A 97 -11.68 -11.58 0.03
CA ALA A 97 -10.53 -12.33 0.53
C ALA A 97 -10.38 -12.12 2.05
N ILE A 98 -10.13 -13.21 2.78
CA ILE A 98 -9.69 -13.17 4.17
C ILE A 98 -8.17 -13.25 4.19
N ILE A 99 -7.54 -12.31 4.89
CA ILE A 99 -6.08 -12.18 4.95
C ILE A 99 -5.62 -12.21 6.39
N ILE A 100 -4.58 -12.99 6.64
CA ILE A 100 -3.87 -13.02 7.91
C ILE A 100 -2.54 -12.31 7.74
N ILE A 101 -2.32 -11.28 8.54
CA ILE A 101 -1.11 -10.46 8.51
C ILE A 101 -0.39 -10.61 9.83
N ASP A 102 0.91 -10.85 9.77
CA ASP A 102 1.77 -10.89 10.94
C ASP A 102 2.63 -9.66 11.07
N ALA A 103 2.73 -9.13 12.29
CA ALA A 103 3.66 -8.08 12.63
C ALA A 103 4.41 -8.45 13.91
N THR A 104 5.69 -8.09 14.00
CA THR A 104 6.53 -8.36 15.17
C THR A 104 6.91 -7.09 15.94
N GLU A 105 6.57 -5.93 15.40
CA GLU A 105 6.84 -4.64 16.02
C GLU A 105 5.76 -4.32 17.06
N PHE A 106 6.17 -3.72 18.18
CA PHE A 106 5.24 -3.26 19.19
C PHE A 106 4.40 -2.09 18.66
N MET A 107 3.08 -2.27 18.66
CA MET A 107 2.09 -1.22 18.41
C MET A 107 1.48 -0.77 19.72
N GLU A 108 1.58 0.52 20.02
CA GLU A 108 1.01 1.10 21.23
C GLU A 108 -0.51 0.87 21.29
N ASP A 109 -1.00 0.55 22.49
CA ASP A 109 -2.40 0.22 22.79
C ASP A 109 -3.04 -0.94 22.01
N PHE A 110 -2.32 -1.59 21.10
CA PHE A 110 -2.88 -2.66 20.26
C PHE A 110 -3.41 -3.83 21.09
N HIS A 111 -2.71 -4.18 22.18
CA HIS A 111 -3.12 -5.24 23.11
C HIS A 111 -4.48 -4.99 23.79
N ASN A 112 -4.96 -3.75 23.83
CA ASN A 112 -6.25 -3.38 24.43
C ASN A 112 -7.37 -3.22 23.38
N LYS A 113 -7.05 -3.33 22.09
CA LYS A 113 -8.01 -3.18 20.99
C LYS A 113 -8.22 -4.52 20.30
N ARG A 114 -9.48 -4.96 20.19
CA ARG A 114 -9.84 -6.17 19.42
C ARG A 114 -10.22 -5.88 17.97
N LYS A 115 -10.64 -4.65 17.68
CA LYS A 115 -10.94 -4.16 16.33
C LYS A 115 -10.21 -2.85 16.11
N ILE A 116 -9.53 -2.74 14.97
CA ILE A 116 -8.84 -1.53 14.54
C ILE A 116 -9.05 -1.29 13.05
N GLU A 117 -8.95 -0.04 12.62
CA GLU A 117 -8.89 0.31 11.20
C GLU A 117 -7.42 0.45 10.79
N LEU A 118 -7.04 -0.23 9.71
CA LEU A 118 -5.68 -0.26 9.19
C LEU A 118 -5.65 0.11 7.71
N ASP A 119 -4.59 0.79 7.29
CA ASP A 119 -4.20 0.86 5.89
C ASP A 119 -3.12 -0.20 5.63
N ILE A 120 -3.29 -0.96 4.54
CA ILE A 120 -2.30 -1.93 4.05
C ILE A 120 -1.52 -1.30 2.90
N ILE A 121 -0.23 -1.08 3.10
CA ILE A 121 0.67 -0.47 2.13
C ILE A 121 1.35 -1.60 1.36
N LYS A 122 0.80 -1.91 0.18
CA LYS A 122 1.23 -3.04 -0.65
C LYS A 122 2.58 -2.82 -1.33
N ASN A 123 2.83 -1.60 -1.78
CA ASN A 123 4.04 -1.15 -2.45
C ASN A 123 4.31 0.30 -2.01
N SER A 124 5.58 0.66 -1.87
CA SER A 124 6.02 2.05 -1.69
C SER A 124 7.10 2.34 -2.71
N TYR A 125 7.07 3.54 -3.28
CA TYR A 125 8.02 3.97 -4.29
C TYR A 125 8.59 5.33 -3.90
N ASP A 126 9.92 5.42 -3.92
CA ASP A 126 10.63 6.69 -3.77
C ASP A 126 11.05 7.20 -5.14
N GLY A 127 10.95 8.51 -5.37
CA GLY A 127 11.31 9.14 -6.63
C GLY A 127 10.77 10.56 -6.76
N ILE A 128 10.72 11.06 -7.99
CA ILE A 128 10.07 12.35 -8.29
C ILE A 128 8.59 12.07 -8.54
N MET A 129 7.73 12.80 -7.83
CA MET A 129 6.28 12.79 -8.06
C MET A 129 5.93 13.84 -9.12
N ILE A 130 5.31 13.41 -10.21
CA ILE A 130 4.86 14.29 -11.29
C ILE A 130 3.35 14.11 -11.55
N PRO A 131 2.62 15.17 -11.95
CA PRO A 131 1.24 15.03 -12.37
C PRO A 131 1.14 14.14 -13.61
N ASN A 132 0.13 13.27 -13.68
CA ASN A 132 -0.07 12.41 -14.85
C ASN A 132 -0.28 13.22 -16.14
N THR A 133 -0.80 14.45 -16.03
CA THR A 133 -0.97 15.37 -17.17
C THR A 133 0.35 15.89 -17.76
N SER A 134 1.48 15.70 -17.09
CA SER A 134 2.80 16.05 -17.63
C SER A 134 3.41 14.94 -18.52
N ILE A 135 2.82 13.75 -18.48
CA ILE A 135 3.33 12.56 -19.17
C ILE A 135 2.77 12.49 -20.57
N ILE A 136 3.63 12.23 -21.55
CA ILE A 136 3.30 12.04 -22.96
C ILE A 136 4.03 10.82 -23.49
N GLU A 137 3.44 10.14 -24.48
CA GLU A 137 4.09 9.07 -25.22
C GLU A 137 4.54 9.59 -26.59
N LYS A 138 5.78 9.32 -26.96
CA LYS A 138 6.34 9.65 -28.27
C LYS A 138 7.10 8.43 -28.78
N ASP A 139 6.71 7.93 -29.95
CA ASP A 139 7.34 6.78 -30.62
C ASP A 139 7.48 5.55 -29.71
N GLY A 140 6.48 5.29 -28.86
CA GLY A 140 6.47 4.17 -27.91
C GLY A 140 7.23 4.41 -26.60
N GLN A 141 7.85 5.58 -26.43
CA GLN A 141 8.58 5.97 -25.22
C GLN A 141 7.78 7.00 -24.41
N LEU A 142 7.55 6.68 -23.13
CA LEU A 142 7.01 7.66 -22.18
C LEU A 142 8.06 8.72 -21.84
N GLY A 143 7.62 9.97 -21.77
CA GLY A 143 8.46 11.10 -21.39
C GLY A 143 7.65 12.28 -20.86
N VAL A 144 8.37 13.36 -20.58
CA VAL A 144 7.83 14.68 -20.23
C VAL A 144 8.52 15.74 -21.07
N TYR A 145 7.93 16.93 -21.16
CA TYR A 145 8.63 18.10 -21.67
C TYR A 145 9.29 18.86 -20.53
N ARG A 146 10.63 18.75 -20.44
CA ARG A 146 11.44 19.55 -19.54
C ARG A 146 11.75 20.91 -20.17
N ILE A 147 11.74 21.97 -19.37
CA ILE A 147 12.11 23.32 -19.80
C ILE A 147 13.62 23.48 -19.59
N ASP A 148 14.37 23.76 -20.65
CA ASP A 148 15.81 24.04 -20.55
C ASP A 148 16.09 25.46 -20.05
N ILE A 149 17.37 25.77 -19.80
CA ILE A 149 17.80 27.10 -19.32
C ILE A 149 17.45 28.26 -20.28
N ASN A 150 17.17 27.96 -21.55
CA ASN A 150 16.80 28.94 -22.57
C ASN A 150 15.27 29.09 -22.70
N GLY A 151 14.51 28.25 -21.99
CA GLY A 151 13.05 28.23 -21.97
C GLY A 151 12.41 27.36 -23.07
N PHE A 152 13.15 26.44 -23.68
CA PHE A 152 12.62 25.51 -24.69
C PHE A 152 12.14 24.20 -24.06
N TYR A 153 11.03 23.68 -24.60
CA TYR A 153 10.53 22.35 -24.25
C TYR A 153 11.35 21.25 -24.92
N ILE A 154 11.99 20.41 -24.12
CA ILE A 154 12.82 19.29 -24.54
C ILE A 154 12.16 17.99 -24.08
N PHE A 155 11.86 17.08 -25.00
CA PHE A 155 11.37 15.76 -24.65
C PHE A 155 12.44 15.02 -23.85
N THR A 156 12.08 14.57 -22.64
CA THR A 156 12.96 13.81 -21.75
C THR A 156 12.27 12.51 -21.38
N PRO A 157 12.88 11.34 -21.67
CA PRO A 157 12.26 10.06 -21.38
C PRO A 157 12.14 9.85 -19.86
N ILE A 158 11.09 9.16 -19.44
CA ILE A 158 10.84 8.81 -18.04
C ILE A 158 10.55 7.31 -17.92
N LYS A 159 10.75 6.79 -16.71
CA LYS A 159 10.28 5.46 -16.33
C LYS A 159 9.46 5.56 -15.05
N ILE A 160 8.23 5.05 -15.10
CA ILE A 160 7.29 5.07 -13.99
C ILE A 160 7.60 3.91 -13.03
N LYS A 161 7.63 4.19 -11.73
CA LYS A 161 7.70 3.19 -10.64
C LYS A 161 6.31 2.78 -10.18
N GLY A 162 5.40 3.75 -10.09
CA GLY A 162 3.99 3.52 -9.79
C GLY A 162 3.17 4.78 -10.02
N SER A 163 1.87 4.59 -10.23
CA SER A 163 0.93 5.67 -10.52
C SER A 163 -0.34 5.50 -9.71
N ASN A 164 -0.95 6.61 -9.37
CA ASN A 164 -2.35 6.68 -8.97
C ASN A 164 -3.13 7.48 -10.05
N ARG A 165 -4.37 7.87 -9.74
CA ARG A 165 -5.23 8.61 -10.68
C ARG A 165 -4.64 9.95 -11.13
N ASP A 166 -3.95 10.65 -10.23
CA ASP A 166 -3.57 12.05 -10.44
C ASP A 166 -2.05 12.23 -10.65
N TYR A 167 -1.24 11.36 -10.06
CA TYR A 167 0.22 11.45 -10.02
C TYR A 167 0.92 10.13 -10.31
N SER A 168 2.16 10.25 -10.78
CA SER A 168 3.10 9.15 -10.96
C SER A 168 4.41 9.42 -10.22
N ILE A 169 5.00 8.36 -9.64
CA ILE A 169 6.36 8.38 -9.13
C ILE A 169 7.28 7.84 -10.20
N VAL A 170 8.32 8.59 -10.57
CA VAL A 170 9.28 8.23 -11.62
C VAL A 170 10.71 8.12 -11.10
N TYR A 171 11.56 7.40 -11.84
CA TYR A 171 13.01 7.43 -11.63
C TYR A 171 13.58 8.84 -11.88
N TYR A 172 14.68 9.16 -11.20
CA TYR A 172 15.40 10.42 -11.34
C TYR A 172 16.88 10.17 -11.66
N GLY A 173 17.53 11.12 -12.34
CA GLY A 173 18.91 10.99 -12.81
C GLY A 173 19.04 10.05 -14.00
N ASN A 174 18.85 8.74 -13.79
CA ASN A 174 18.80 7.75 -14.86
C ASN A 174 17.93 6.54 -14.48
N PHE A 175 17.60 5.72 -15.49
CA PHE A 175 17.01 4.40 -15.31
C PHE A 175 17.56 3.40 -16.33
N GLU A 176 17.46 2.12 -16.00
CA GLU A 176 17.82 1.02 -16.90
C GLU A 176 16.66 0.67 -17.85
N GLU A 177 16.97 0.50 -19.12
CA GLU A 177 16.05 0.01 -20.15
C GLU A 177 16.66 -1.23 -20.81
N LYS A 178 15.89 -2.32 -20.89
CA LYS A 178 16.30 -3.54 -21.58
C LYS A 178 15.87 -3.47 -23.03
N ARG A 179 16.80 -3.64 -23.96
CA ARG A 179 16.56 -3.75 -25.40
C ARG A 179 17.21 -5.02 -25.91
N GLU A 180 16.40 -5.93 -26.45
CA GLU A 180 16.83 -7.23 -26.99
C GLU A 180 17.87 -7.93 -26.09
N ASP A 181 19.16 -7.74 -26.36
CA ASP A 181 20.28 -8.40 -25.66
C ASP A 181 21.12 -7.46 -24.77
N GLU A 182 20.77 -6.18 -24.64
CA GLU A 182 21.53 -5.18 -23.88
C GLU A 182 20.66 -4.42 -22.86
N THR A 183 21.28 -4.06 -21.74
CA THR A 183 20.72 -3.09 -20.79
C THR A 183 21.42 -1.75 -21.01
N ILE A 184 20.66 -0.73 -21.39
CA ILE A 184 21.17 0.63 -21.56
C ILE A 184 20.76 1.51 -20.37
N ILE A 185 21.58 2.51 -20.07
CA ILE A 185 21.28 3.53 -19.07
C ILE A 185 20.73 4.76 -19.81
N VAL A 186 19.52 5.16 -19.44
CA VAL A 186 18.82 6.30 -20.02
C VAL A 186 18.75 7.42 -18.99
N ASN A 187 19.28 8.59 -19.32
CA ASN A 187 19.14 9.77 -18.47
C ASN A 187 17.69 10.26 -18.47
N THR A 188 17.21 10.63 -17.29
CA THR A 188 15.84 11.14 -17.05
C THR A 188 15.91 12.47 -16.31
N ILE A 189 14.75 13.00 -15.96
CA ILE A 189 14.62 14.23 -15.17
C ILE A 189 15.31 14.13 -13.80
N ASN A 190 15.72 15.27 -13.26
CA ASN A 190 16.28 15.42 -11.91
C ASN A 190 15.33 16.21 -11.01
N PHE A 191 15.61 16.19 -9.70
CA PHE A 191 14.97 17.12 -8.78
C PHE A 191 15.23 18.55 -9.26
N TYR A 192 14.21 19.40 -9.12
CA TYR A 192 14.22 20.80 -9.55
C TYR A 192 14.17 21.06 -11.06
N ASP A 193 14.10 20.02 -11.90
CA ASP A 193 13.76 20.21 -13.32
C ASP A 193 12.35 20.79 -13.44
N GLU A 194 12.21 21.88 -14.20
CA GLU A 194 10.90 22.42 -14.56
C GLU A 194 10.30 21.58 -15.69
N ILE A 195 9.06 21.11 -15.52
CA ILE A 195 8.34 20.31 -16.52
C ILE A 195 7.00 20.96 -16.88
N ALA A 196 6.59 20.81 -18.13
CA ALA A 196 5.28 21.26 -18.58
C ALA A 196 4.16 20.36 -18.01
N ILE A 197 3.09 20.99 -17.54
CA ILE A 197 1.81 20.31 -17.30
C ILE A 197 0.93 20.39 -18.54
N ASN A 198 0.07 19.40 -18.75
CA ASN A 198 -0.73 19.23 -19.98
C ASN A 198 0.18 19.10 -21.22
N ALA A 199 1.06 18.11 -21.18
CA ALA A 199 2.07 17.88 -22.20
C ALA A 199 1.46 17.61 -23.60
N ASP A 200 0.19 17.17 -23.66
CA ASP A 200 -0.60 17.02 -24.88
C ASP A 200 -0.78 18.32 -25.67
N LYS A 201 -0.64 19.48 -25.00
CA LYS A 201 -0.79 20.82 -25.60
C LYS A 201 0.54 21.46 -26.01
N ILE A 202 1.65 20.77 -25.77
CA ILE A 202 2.99 21.30 -26.00
C ILE A 202 3.56 20.75 -27.29
N THR A 203 4.16 21.63 -28.09
CA THR A 203 4.99 21.23 -29.24
C THR A 203 6.46 21.34 -28.84
N GLU A 204 7.21 20.26 -29.07
CA GLU A 204 8.64 20.19 -28.80
C GLU A 204 9.41 21.30 -29.52
N GLY A 205 10.44 21.84 -28.86
CA GLY A 205 11.26 22.91 -29.41
C GLY A 205 10.60 24.29 -29.44
N MET A 206 9.32 24.42 -29.04
CA MET A 206 8.73 25.73 -28.77
C MET A 206 9.33 26.32 -27.49
N ARG A 207 9.47 27.65 -27.49
CA ARG A 207 9.84 28.42 -26.31
C ARG A 207 8.60 28.69 -25.46
N ILE A 208 8.72 28.61 -24.14
CA ILE A 208 7.65 29.02 -23.24
C ILE A 208 7.22 30.46 -23.52
N GLY A 209 5.93 30.65 -23.78
CA GLY A 209 5.33 31.98 -23.93
C GLY A 209 5.28 32.67 -22.58
N LYS A 210 5.69 33.94 -22.52
CA LYS A 210 5.37 34.80 -21.37
C LYS A 210 3.91 35.22 -21.41
#